data_AF-C1N318-F1
#
_entry.id   AF-C1N318-F1
#
_cell.length_a   1.000
_cell.length_b   1.000
_cell.length_c   1.000
_cell.angle_alpha   90.00
_cell.angle_beta   90.00
_cell.angle_gamma   90.00
#
_symmetry.space_group_name_H-M   'P 1'
#
loop_
_entity.id
_entity.type
_entity.pdbx_description
1 polymer ?
#
loop_
_entity_poly.entity_id
_entity_poly.type
_entity_poly.pdbx_seq_one_letter_code
_entity_poly.pdbx_strand_id
1 'polypeptide(L)'
;MDVASLAAATTPLAVALLLAHHAELVATLVAPNARRLFAPRYGRSHRLAGVVYLVVLAIGLCDVAATVVATRAWGPRGAAGVFSTISPFPMGPNARVAHDVALGVAGVILTVTAARDFGRAHASARVKNVASGALDEDDTVTREEMLEHAFYQGLNLAQVLFLRATTSTAMRSCGQTPSALLLLLLVTSAWLLRPLFPVNRFSHNYTRAGRDPRALTSVLYRVKKYQYVFYKHFLLHGLNVTAAVSAAAATSNAATPPSFNPLRPDDVVFRTYWLGLNAAYVMEFFLQTLVKRKYASQSRMLRMNVALMVITTAPAVVVLAGVCLPAAVVSLALNFFSPGRELGNVALATCAAMLSRGGGSWWGDDDRGGAGGGWDARVVAGVFVCGVGPFRWIEAFARGRIAALRARAAKKE
;
A
#
# COMPACT_ATOMS: atom_id res chain seq x y z
N MET A 1 -17.14 20.08 6.03
CA MET A 1 -17.59 18.68 5.91
C MET A 1 -16.69 17.83 6.77
N ASP A 2 -17.22 17.10 7.75
CA ASP A 2 -16.41 16.20 8.56
C ASP A 2 -16.00 14.94 7.75
N VAL A 3 -15.05 14.19 8.30
CA VAL A 3 -14.48 13.00 7.64
C VAL A 3 -15.53 11.93 7.40
N ALA A 4 -16.49 11.78 8.32
CA ALA A 4 -17.57 10.81 8.23
C ALA A 4 -18.52 11.14 7.06
N SER A 5 -18.87 12.42 6.89
CA SER A 5 -19.68 12.92 5.79
C SER A 5 -18.97 12.77 4.45
N LEU A 6 -17.67 13.08 4.41
CA LEU A 6 -16.84 12.86 3.21
C LEU A 6 -16.81 11.36 2.86
N ALA A 7 -16.62 10.48 3.85
CA ALA A 7 -16.61 9.03 3.67
C ALA A 7 -17.97 8.52 3.14
N ALA A 8 -19.06 8.96 3.74
CA ALA A 8 -20.42 8.55 3.37
C ALA A 8 -20.78 8.97 1.94
N ALA A 9 -20.32 10.16 1.51
CA ALA A 9 -20.55 10.66 0.16
C ALA A 9 -19.66 9.95 -0.89
N THR A 10 -18.37 9.78 -0.60
CA THR A 10 -17.38 9.36 -1.62
C THR A 10 -17.20 7.84 -1.74
N THR A 11 -17.35 7.09 -0.64
CA THR A 11 -17.08 5.64 -0.64
C THR A 11 -18.00 4.87 -1.58
N PRO A 12 -19.33 5.08 -1.57
CA PRO A 12 -20.23 4.34 -2.45
C PRO A 12 -19.96 4.62 -3.94
N LEU A 13 -19.62 5.87 -4.27
CA LEU A 13 -19.24 6.25 -5.63
C LEU A 13 -17.93 5.58 -6.04
N ALA A 14 -16.91 5.60 -5.18
CA ALA A 14 -15.63 4.95 -5.45
C ALA A 14 -15.79 3.43 -5.67
N VAL A 15 -16.63 2.77 -4.87
CA VAL A 15 -16.93 1.34 -5.02
C VAL A 15 -17.62 1.05 -6.36
N ALA A 16 -18.64 1.84 -6.71
CA ALA A 16 -19.34 1.69 -7.99
C ALA A 16 -18.40 1.91 -9.18
N LEU A 17 -17.53 2.92 -9.11
CA LEU A 17 -16.56 3.20 -10.16
C LEU A 17 -15.45 2.13 -10.26
N LEU A 18 -14.98 1.55 -9.15
CA LEU A 18 -14.04 0.42 -9.17
C LEU A 18 -14.67 -0.82 -9.82
N LEU A 19 -15.93 -1.13 -9.48
CA LEU A 19 -16.68 -2.21 -10.10
C LEU A 19 -16.86 -1.98 -11.60
N ALA A 20 -17.27 -0.77 -11.99
CA ALA A 20 -17.43 -0.40 -13.39
C ALA A 20 -16.10 -0.50 -14.16
N HIS A 21 -15.00 -0.03 -13.56
CA HIS A 21 -13.67 -0.13 -14.15
C HIS A 21 -13.23 -1.59 -14.34
N HIS A 22 -13.45 -2.44 -13.33
CA HIS A 22 -13.16 -3.87 -13.41
C HIS A 22 -14.03 -4.56 -14.47
N ALA A 23 -15.32 -4.24 -14.52
CA ALA A 23 -16.25 -4.77 -15.51
C ALA A 23 -15.86 -4.34 -16.94
N GLU A 24 -15.50 -3.07 -17.15
CA GLU A 24 -15.02 -2.58 -18.44
C GLU A 24 -13.78 -3.36 -18.88
N LEU A 25 -12.78 -3.48 -18.00
CA LEU A 25 -11.57 -4.25 -18.27
C LEU A 25 -11.90 -5.68 -18.72
N VAL A 26 -12.73 -6.38 -17.97
CA VAL A 26 -13.06 -7.78 -18.25
C VAL A 26 -13.87 -7.90 -19.53
N ALA A 27 -14.97 -7.14 -19.66
CA ALA A 27 -15.92 -7.27 -20.75
C ALA A 27 -15.35 -6.81 -22.10
N THR A 28 -14.47 -5.82 -22.10
CA THR A 28 -14.03 -5.17 -23.34
C THR A 28 -12.59 -5.46 -23.74
N LEU A 29 -11.74 -5.89 -22.79
CA LEU A 29 -10.32 -6.19 -23.06
C LEU A 29 -10.00 -7.66 -22.82
N VAL A 30 -10.39 -8.23 -21.68
CA VAL A 30 -10.03 -9.61 -21.32
C VAL A 30 -10.86 -10.63 -22.10
N ALA A 31 -12.19 -10.58 -21.99
CA ALA A 31 -13.09 -11.57 -22.59
C ALA A 31 -13.01 -11.60 -24.12
N PRO A 32 -13.02 -10.46 -24.85
CA PRO A 32 -12.93 -10.48 -26.31
C PRO A 32 -11.59 -11.03 -26.82
N ASN A 33 -10.53 -10.91 -26.01
CA ASN A 33 -9.19 -11.38 -26.35
C ASN A 33 -8.81 -12.68 -25.62
N ALA A 34 -9.74 -13.37 -24.96
CA ALA A 34 -9.42 -14.48 -24.05
C ALA A 34 -8.57 -15.59 -24.70
N ARG A 35 -8.92 -16.00 -25.93
CA ARG A 35 -8.12 -16.98 -26.68
C ARG A 35 -6.69 -16.51 -26.91
N ARG A 36 -6.49 -15.25 -27.27
CA ARG A 36 -5.15 -14.66 -27.52
C ARG A 36 -4.37 -14.45 -26.22
N LEU A 37 -5.06 -14.06 -25.15
CA LEU A 37 -4.48 -13.80 -23.84
C LEU A 37 -4.15 -15.08 -23.06
N PHE A 38 -4.86 -16.19 -23.26
CA PHE A 38 -4.72 -17.37 -22.41
C PHE A 38 -4.32 -18.67 -23.13
N ALA A 39 -4.49 -18.78 -24.46
CA ALA A 39 -4.10 -20.01 -25.19
C ALA A 39 -2.57 -20.18 -25.40
N PRO A 40 -1.77 -19.12 -25.64
CA PRO A 40 -0.34 -19.29 -25.85
C PRO A 40 0.40 -19.89 -24.64
N ARG A 41 1.34 -20.79 -24.92
CA ARG A 41 2.16 -21.48 -23.90
C ARG A 41 3.17 -20.57 -23.20
N TYR A 42 3.71 -19.59 -23.91
CA TYR A 42 4.68 -18.64 -23.35
C TYR A 42 4.00 -17.67 -22.38
N GLY A 43 4.50 -17.60 -21.14
CA GLY A 43 3.90 -16.78 -20.08
C GLY A 43 2.66 -17.38 -19.44
N ARG A 44 2.44 -18.70 -19.57
CA ARG A 44 1.23 -19.37 -19.05
C ARG A 44 1.07 -19.22 -17.54
N SER A 45 2.16 -19.28 -16.77
CA SER A 45 2.08 -19.17 -15.31
C SER A 45 1.63 -17.78 -14.88
N HIS A 46 2.20 -16.74 -15.48
CA HIS A 46 1.78 -15.36 -15.27
C HIS A 46 0.32 -15.11 -15.66
N ARG A 47 -0.11 -15.63 -16.82
CA ARG A 47 -1.50 -15.48 -17.29
C ARG A 47 -2.49 -16.13 -16.32
N LEU A 48 -2.20 -17.34 -15.83
CA LEU A 48 -3.04 -18.01 -14.83
C LEU A 48 -3.08 -17.25 -13.52
N ALA A 49 -1.93 -16.77 -13.03
CA ALA A 49 -1.88 -15.90 -11.85
C ALA A 49 -2.72 -14.62 -12.05
N GLY A 50 -2.75 -14.08 -13.27
CA GLY A 50 -3.56 -12.91 -13.63
C GLY A 50 -5.06 -13.18 -13.54
N VAL A 51 -5.52 -14.34 -14.02
CA VAL A 51 -6.93 -14.76 -13.87
C VAL A 51 -7.29 -14.90 -12.40
N VAL A 52 -6.47 -15.61 -11.62
CA VAL A 52 -6.69 -15.78 -10.18
C VAL A 52 -6.78 -14.42 -9.48
N TYR A 53 -5.86 -13.51 -9.80
CA TYR A 53 -5.84 -12.16 -9.23
C TYR A 53 -7.11 -11.37 -9.57
N LEU A 54 -7.56 -11.39 -10.84
CA LEU A 54 -8.78 -10.70 -11.26
C LEU A 54 -10.02 -11.26 -10.54
N VAL A 55 -10.11 -12.58 -10.37
CA VAL A 55 -11.22 -13.22 -9.65
C VAL A 55 -11.21 -12.84 -8.16
N VAL A 56 -10.04 -12.89 -7.50
CA VAL A 56 -9.93 -12.52 -6.08
C VAL A 56 -10.25 -11.03 -5.89
N LEU A 57 -9.83 -10.16 -6.81
CA LEU A 57 -10.18 -8.74 -6.80
C LEU A 57 -11.69 -8.54 -6.96
N ALA A 58 -12.34 -9.26 -7.89
CA ALA A 58 -13.78 -9.19 -8.11
C ALA A 58 -14.58 -9.62 -6.87
N ILE A 59 -14.18 -10.70 -6.20
CA ILE A 59 -14.79 -11.16 -4.93
C ILE A 59 -14.77 -10.04 -3.89
N GLY A 60 -13.63 -9.35 -3.74
CA GLY A 60 -13.50 -8.23 -2.80
C GLY A 60 -14.37 -7.04 -3.17
N LEU A 61 -14.44 -6.68 -4.45
CA LEU A 61 -15.29 -5.58 -4.93
C LEU A 61 -16.79 -5.87 -4.72
N CYS A 62 -17.22 -7.10 -5.03
CA CYS A 62 -18.59 -7.55 -4.77
C CYS A 62 -18.94 -7.50 -3.28
N ASP A 63 -18.02 -7.91 -2.42
CA ASP A 63 -18.22 -7.87 -0.97
C ASP A 63 -18.37 -6.44 -0.41
N VAL A 64 -17.50 -5.53 -0.85
CA VAL A 64 -17.59 -4.12 -0.44
C VAL A 64 -18.87 -3.48 -0.98
N ALA A 65 -19.26 -3.77 -2.23
CA ALA A 65 -20.52 -3.28 -2.79
C ALA A 65 -21.74 -3.83 -2.06
N ALA A 66 -21.77 -5.13 -1.75
CA ALA A 66 -22.82 -5.74 -0.94
C ALA A 66 -22.90 -5.07 0.44
N THR A 67 -21.76 -4.80 1.07
CA THR A 67 -21.71 -4.09 2.36
C THR A 67 -22.29 -2.68 2.27
N VAL A 68 -21.96 -1.92 1.22
CA VAL A 68 -22.51 -0.57 0.97
C VAL A 68 -24.03 -0.62 0.77
N VAL A 69 -24.52 -1.54 -0.08
CA VAL A 69 -25.95 -1.71 -0.36
C VAL A 69 -26.69 -2.11 0.91
N ALA A 70 -26.18 -3.11 1.64
CA ALA A 70 -26.79 -3.59 2.88
C ALA A 70 -26.86 -2.49 3.94
N THR A 71 -25.78 -1.71 4.12
CA THR A 71 -25.73 -0.61 5.08
C THR A 71 -26.73 0.49 4.74
N ARG A 72 -26.92 0.80 3.45
CA ARG A 72 -27.90 1.80 3.00
C ARG A 72 -29.35 1.32 3.13
N ALA A 73 -29.61 0.05 2.82
CA ALA A 73 -30.96 -0.49 2.82
C ALA A 73 -31.48 -0.82 4.23
N TRP A 74 -30.62 -1.30 5.14
CA TRP A 74 -31.03 -1.87 6.43
C TRP A 74 -30.36 -1.23 7.65
N GLY A 75 -29.52 -0.21 7.42
CA GLY A 75 -28.66 0.36 8.44
C GLY A 75 -27.54 -0.62 8.89
N PRO A 76 -26.61 -0.16 9.73
CA PRO A 76 -25.44 -0.97 10.14
C PRO A 76 -25.81 -2.25 10.91
N ARG A 77 -26.92 -2.22 11.67
CA ARG A 77 -27.37 -3.35 12.50
C ARG A 77 -28.23 -4.36 11.73
N GLY A 78 -29.04 -3.91 10.76
CA GLY A 78 -29.89 -4.79 9.94
C GLY A 78 -29.12 -5.54 8.85
N ALA A 79 -28.01 -4.95 8.35
CA ALA A 79 -27.17 -5.55 7.31
C ALA A 79 -26.56 -6.92 7.69
N ALA A 80 -26.31 -7.15 8.99
CA ALA A 80 -25.67 -8.39 9.46
C ALA A 80 -26.62 -9.61 9.48
N GLY A 81 -27.93 -9.40 9.57
CA GLY A 81 -28.92 -10.47 9.71
C GLY A 81 -29.37 -11.08 8.37
N VAL A 82 -29.79 -10.23 7.42
CA VAL A 82 -30.53 -10.65 6.20
C VAL A 82 -29.63 -11.32 5.16
N PHE A 83 -28.38 -10.89 5.00
CA PHE A 83 -27.51 -11.39 3.94
C PHE A 83 -26.83 -12.73 4.27
N SER A 84 -26.71 -13.08 5.55
CA SER A 84 -26.02 -14.30 6.00
C SER A 84 -26.66 -15.60 5.53
N THR A 85 -27.93 -15.56 5.11
CA THR A 85 -28.73 -16.75 4.79
C THR A 85 -28.86 -17.03 3.29
N ILE A 86 -28.63 -16.04 2.41
CA ILE A 86 -28.97 -16.13 0.96
C ILE A 86 -27.78 -15.80 0.06
N SER A 87 -26.74 -15.13 0.59
CA SER A 87 -25.60 -14.65 -0.21
C SER A 87 -24.28 -14.93 0.51
N PRO A 88 -23.22 -15.35 -0.20
CA PRO A 88 -21.86 -15.41 0.38
C PRO A 88 -21.31 -14.01 0.72
N PHE A 89 -22.03 -12.94 0.34
CA PHE A 89 -21.71 -11.55 0.61
C PHE A 89 -22.78 -10.87 1.46
N PRO A 90 -22.38 -10.01 2.42
CA PRO A 90 -21.02 -9.63 2.72
C PRO A 90 -20.25 -10.73 3.48
N MET A 91 -18.96 -10.86 3.21
CA MET A 91 -18.07 -11.81 3.85
C MET A 91 -17.99 -11.54 5.36
N GLY A 92 -17.99 -12.62 6.16
CA GLY A 92 -17.72 -12.54 7.59
C GLY A 92 -16.27 -12.12 7.90
N PRO A 93 -15.95 -11.74 9.16
CA PRO A 93 -14.63 -11.20 9.52
C PRO A 93 -13.45 -12.10 9.12
N ASN A 94 -13.51 -13.39 9.42
CA ASN A 94 -12.44 -14.34 9.08
C ASN A 94 -12.26 -14.49 7.57
N ALA A 95 -13.35 -14.47 6.80
CA ALA A 95 -13.31 -14.53 5.34
C ALA A 95 -12.67 -13.26 4.75
N ARG A 96 -12.89 -12.07 5.35
CA ARG A 96 -12.21 -10.83 4.94
C ARG A 96 -10.70 -10.88 5.21
N VAL A 97 -10.29 -11.43 6.36
CA VAL A 97 -8.86 -11.65 6.65
C VAL A 97 -8.24 -12.57 5.59
N ALA A 98 -8.87 -13.71 5.33
CA ALA A 98 -8.39 -14.66 4.32
C ALA A 98 -8.36 -14.03 2.92
N HIS A 99 -9.35 -13.21 2.58
CA HIS A 99 -9.42 -12.47 1.31
C HIS A 99 -8.27 -11.48 1.15
N ASP A 100 -7.98 -10.66 2.16
CA ASP A 100 -6.88 -9.68 2.08
C ASP A 100 -5.52 -10.38 1.89
N VAL A 101 -5.32 -11.50 2.58
CA VAL A 101 -4.12 -12.33 2.41
C VAL A 101 -4.08 -12.93 1.00
N ALA A 102 -5.18 -13.51 0.54
CA ALA A 102 -5.27 -14.09 -0.80
C ALA A 102 -5.00 -13.05 -1.90
N LEU A 103 -5.54 -11.84 -1.77
CA LEU A 103 -5.31 -10.76 -2.74
C LEU A 103 -3.85 -10.31 -2.75
N GLY A 104 -3.25 -10.09 -1.58
CA GLY A 104 -1.85 -9.69 -1.48
C GLY A 104 -0.90 -10.77 -2.02
N VAL A 105 -1.12 -12.04 -1.64
CA VAL A 105 -0.33 -13.18 -2.14
C VAL A 105 -0.50 -13.34 -3.65
N ALA A 106 -1.74 -13.24 -4.17
CA ALA A 106 -1.98 -13.31 -5.61
C ALA A 106 -1.25 -12.18 -6.36
N GLY A 107 -1.20 -10.96 -5.80
CA GLY A 107 -0.46 -9.84 -6.38
C GLY A 107 1.05 -10.07 -6.43
N VAL A 108 1.63 -10.65 -5.38
CA VAL A 108 3.05 -11.04 -5.35
C VAL A 108 3.32 -12.16 -6.36
N ILE A 109 2.51 -13.22 -6.38
CA ILE A 109 2.67 -14.33 -7.32
C ILE A 109 2.57 -13.82 -8.77
N LEU A 110 1.60 -12.96 -9.07
CA LEU A 110 1.40 -12.38 -10.40
C LEU A 110 2.63 -11.64 -10.91
N THR A 111 3.25 -10.82 -10.06
CA THR A 111 4.42 -10.01 -10.43
C THR A 111 5.70 -10.85 -10.50
N VAL A 112 5.90 -11.80 -9.58
CA VAL A 112 7.03 -12.75 -9.62
C VAL A 112 6.96 -13.65 -10.84
N THR A 113 5.78 -14.19 -11.16
CA THR A 113 5.60 -15.01 -12.37
C THR A 113 5.81 -14.20 -13.65
N ALA A 114 5.47 -12.91 -13.67
CA ALA A 114 5.82 -12.01 -14.78
C ALA A 114 7.34 -11.92 -14.96
N ALA A 115 8.06 -11.65 -13.86
CA ALA A 115 9.52 -11.54 -13.87
C ALA A 115 10.22 -12.85 -14.28
N ARG A 116 9.65 -14.00 -13.91
CA ARG A 116 10.14 -15.32 -14.31
C ARG A 116 9.88 -15.60 -15.78
N ASP A 117 8.64 -15.46 -16.22
CA ASP A 117 8.21 -15.87 -17.56
C ASP A 117 8.75 -14.94 -18.64
N PHE A 118 8.84 -13.64 -18.36
CA PHE A 118 9.28 -12.63 -19.32
C PHE A 118 10.72 -12.15 -19.10
N GLY A 119 11.36 -12.56 -18.00
CA GLY A 119 12.64 -11.99 -17.55
C GLY A 119 13.78 -12.04 -18.57
N ARG A 120 13.85 -13.07 -19.42
CA ARG A 120 14.87 -13.17 -20.49
C ARG A 120 14.63 -12.19 -21.63
N ALA A 121 13.37 -11.94 -21.99
CA ALA A 121 13.01 -11.01 -23.05
C ALA A 121 13.03 -9.55 -22.55
N HIS A 122 12.81 -9.35 -21.25
CA HIS A 122 12.76 -8.05 -20.59
C HIS A 122 14.01 -7.75 -19.75
N ALA A 123 15.11 -8.46 -20.00
CA ALA A 123 16.39 -8.16 -19.36
C ALA A 123 16.84 -6.76 -19.78
N SER A 124 17.31 -5.94 -18.83
CA SER A 124 17.72 -4.55 -19.10
C SER A 124 18.73 -4.42 -20.25
N ALA A 125 19.60 -5.42 -20.45
CA ALA A 125 20.56 -5.44 -21.57
C ALA A 125 19.92 -5.58 -22.97
N ARG A 126 18.64 -5.99 -23.05
CA ARG A 126 17.90 -6.21 -24.31
C ARG A 126 16.81 -5.17 -24.57
N VAL A 127 16.48 -4.35 -23.56
CA VAL A 127 15.45 -3.33 -23.66
C VAL A 127 16.11 -1.99 -24.01
N LYS A 128 15.82 -1.43 -25.19
CA LYS A 128 16.41 -0.15 -25.65
C LYS A 128 15.89 1.07 -24.90
N ASN A 129 14.67 1.00 -24.34
CA ASN A 129 14.02 2.09 -23.62
C ASN A 129 13.68 1.65 -22.19
N VAL A 130 14.69 1.67 -21.31
CA VAL A 130 14.52 1.38 -19.88
C VAL A 130 13.93 2.59 -19.19
N ALA A 131 12.70 2.45 -18.68
CA ALA A 131 11.93 3.47 -17.98
C ALA A 131 11.20 2.83 -16.79
N SER A 132 10.83 3.61 -15.77
CA SER A 132 10.03 3.14 -14.62
C SER A 132 8.59 3.60 -14.74
N GLY A 133 7.61 2.74 -14.53
CA GLY A 133 6.20 3.04 -14.70
C GLY A 133 5.81 3.28 -16.15
N ALA A 134 6.25 2.42 -17.06
CA ALA A 134 6.09 2.56 -18.52
C ALA A 134 4.66 2.96 -18.93
N LEU A 135 4.46 4.26 -19.16
CA LEU A 135 3.24 4.89 -19.65
C LEU A 135 3.31 5.20 -21.14
N ASP A 136 4.45 5.00 -21.81
CA ASP A 136 4.65 5.31 -23.22
C ASP A 136 4.62 4.04 -24.06
N GLU A 137 4.10 4.10 -25.28
CA GLU A 137 4.01 2.94 -26.16
C GLU A 137 5.38 2.38 -26.57
N ASP A 138 6.45 3.16 -26.43
CA ASP A 138 7.82 2.75 -26.70
C ASP A 138 8.55 2.20 -25.47
N ASP A 139 8.05 2.49 -24.27
CA ASP A 139 8.65 2.04 -23.01
C ASP A 139 8.27 0.58 -22.71
N THR A 140 9.23 -0.22 -22.24
CA THR A 140 9.01 -1.64 -21.92
C THR A 140 9.37 -1.90 -20.47
N VAL A 141 8.43 -2.48 -19.73
CA VAL A 141 8.62 -2.85 -18.33
C VAL A 141 9.77 -3.84 -18.22
N THR A 142 10.80 -3.54 -17.42
CA THR A 142 11.95 -4.44 -17.30
C THR A 142 11.72 -5.54 -16.27
N ARG A 143 12.53 -6.60 -16.30
CA ARG A 143 12.51 -7.65 -15.26
C ARG A 143 12.74 -7.04 -13.87
N GLU A 144 13.67 -6.10 -13.79
CA GLU A 144 14.04 -5.39 -12.58
C GLU A 144 12.84 -4.65 -11.99
N GLU A 145 12.08 -3.99 -12.84
CA GLU A 145 10.86 -3.27 -12.47
C GLU A 145 9.74 -4.23 -12.02
N MET A 146 9.57 -5.38 -12.68
CA MET A 146 8.60 -6.41 -12.25
C MET A 146 8.94 -6.93 -10.84
N LEU A 147 10.23 -7.14 -10.54
CA LEU A 147 10.68 -7.56 -9.21
C LEU A 147 10.51 -6.46 -8.17
N GLU A 148 10.76 -5.20 -8.54
CA GLU A 148 10.49 -4.05 -7.67
C GLU A 148 8.99 -3.96 -7.31
N HIS A 149 8.09 -4.19 -8.26
CA HIS A 149 6.65 -4.24 -7.98
C HIS A 149 6.25 -5.43 -7.10
N ALA A 150 6.88 -6.60 -7.28
CA ALA A 150 6.67 -7.73 -6.37
C ALA A 150 7.03 -7.39 -4.93
N PHE A 151 8.13 -6.65 -4.73
CA PHE A 151 8.52 -6.15 -3.42
C PHE A 151 7.46 -5.22 -2.81
N TYR A 152 6.94 -4.26 -3.58
CA TYR A 152 5.89 -3.36 -3.08
C TYR A 152 4.57 -4.07 -2.80
N GLN A 153 4.19 -5.07 -3.60
CA GLN A 153 3.03 -5.93 -3.27
C GLN A 153 3.26 -6.71 -1.97
N GLY A 154 4.49 -7.18 -1.74
CA GLY A 154 4.87 -7.79 -0.47
C GLY A 154 4.75 -6.82 0.71
N LEU A 155 5.14 -5.54 0.53
CA LEU A 155 4.96 -4.51 1.55
C LEU A 155 3.48 -4.21 1.83
N ASN A 156 2.63 -4.15 0.80
CA ASN A 156 1.19 -4.00 0.95
C ASN A 156 0.59 -5.17 1.77
N LEU A 157 0.99 -6.41 1.46
CA LEU A 157 0.57 -7.59 2.22
C LEU A 157 1.03 -7.53 3.68
N ALA A 158 2.30 -7.17 3.91
CA ALA A 158 2.84 -7.01 5.26
C ALA A 158 2.08 -5.92 6.04
N GLN A 159 1.72 -4.82 5.38
CA GLN A 159 0.92 -3.74 5.96
C GLN A 159 -0.47 -4.23 6.38
N VAL A 160 -1.23 -4.89 5.51
CA VAL A 160 -2.61 -5.29 5.87
C VAL A 160 -2.60 -6.33 7.01
N LEU A 161 -1.62 -7.24 7.02
CA LEU A 161 -1.41 -8.18 8.13
C LEU A 161 -1.11 -7.45 9.44
N PHE A 162 -0.21 -6.46 9.39
CA PHE A 162 0.11 -5.60 10.53
C PHE A 162 -1.12 -4.84 11.06
N LEU A 163 -1.91 -4.23 10.18
CA LEU A 163 -3.11 -3.49 10.58
C LEU A 163 -4.17 -4.41 11.18
N ARG A 164 -4.33 -5.62 10.66
CA ARG A 164 -5.24 -6.64 11.23
C ARG A 164 -4.75 -7.13 12.59
N ALA A 165 -3.44 -7.37 12.74
CA ALA A 165 -2.87 -7.78 14.02
C ALA A 165 -3.05 -6.70 15.10
N THR A 166 -2.74 -5.44 14.77
CA THR A 166 -2.83 -4.30 15.71
C THR A 166 -4.27 -3.92 16.08
N THR A 167 -5.25 -4.24 15.23
CA THR A 167 -6.67 -4.01 15.53
C THR A 167 -7.38 -5.22 16.14
N SER A 168 -6.71 -6.38 16.21
CA SER A 168 -7.29 -7.60 16.79
C SER A 168 -7.62 -7.44 18.28
N THR A 169 -8.66 -8.13 18.73
CA THR A 169 -9.01 -8.21 20.16
C THR A 169 -7.93 -8.94 20.96
N ALA A 170 -7.33 -9.98 20.39
CA ALA A 170 -6.23 -10.72 21.00
C ALA A 170 -5.05 -9.82 21.38
N MET A 171 -4.64 -8.90 20.48
CA MET A 171 -3.58 -7.95 20.77
C MET A 171 -3.94 -6.99 21.92
N ARG A 172 -5.22 -6.58 21.99
CA ARG A 172 -5.73 -5.74 23.07
C ARG A 172 -5.79 -6.49 24.41
N SER A 173 -6.13 -7.77 24.39
CA SER A 173 -6.21 -8.63 25.58
C SER A 173 -4.83 -8.99 26.15
N CYS A 174 -3.77 -9.03 25.34
CA CYS A 174 -2.42 -9.30 25.83
C CYS A 174 -1.81 -8.14 26.64
N GLY A 175 -2.48 -6.98 26.74
CA GLY A 175 -2.15 -5.91 27.70
C GLY A 175 -0.77 -5.25 27.56
N GLN A 176 0.01 -5.58 26.53
CA GLN A 176 1.40 -5.15 26.40
C GLN A 176 1.59 -4.13 25.28
N THR A 177 1.73 -2.86 25.66
CA THR A 177 2.18 -1.72 24.83
C THR A 177 3.39 -2.04 23.93
N PRO A 178 4.41 -2.82 24.38
CA PRO A 178 5.53 -3.22 23.52
C PRO A 178 5.11 -3.99 22.27
N SER A 179 4.01 -4.75 22.30
CA SER A 179 3.67 -5.67 21.21
C SER A 179 3.34 -4.94 19.89
N ALA A 180 2.58 -3.84 19.95
CA ALA A 180 2.23 -3.06 18.76
C ALA A 180 3.44 -2.32 18.16
N LEU A 181 4.33 -1.79 19.00
CA LEU A 181 5.57 -1.14 18.55
C LEU A 181 6.57 -2.16 17.97
N LEU A 182 6.67 -3.36 18.56
CA LEU A 182 7.47 -4.45 18.01
C LEU A 182 6.93 -4.91 16.66
N LEU A 183 5.61 -5.04 16.51
CA LEU A 183 4.99 -5.33 15.21
C LEU A 183 5.26 -4.23 14.18
N LEU A 184 5.29 -2.96 14.60
CA LEU A 184 5.66 -1.85 13.70
C LEU A 184 7.10 -2.01 13.20
N LEU A 185 8.02 -2.38 14.08
CA LEU A 185 9.41 -2.67 13.69
C LEU A 185 9.49 -3.87 12.76
N LEU A 186 8.73 -4.94 13.04
CA LEU A 186 8.69 -6.14 12.21
C LEU A 186 8.18 -5.82 10.80
N VAL A 187 7.05 -5.12 10.67
CA VAL A 187 6.51 -4.76 9.34
C VAL A 187 7.46 -3.80 8.60
N THR A 188 8.11 -2.88 9.32
CA THR A 188 9.08 -1.96 8.72
C THR A 188 10.38 -2.66 8.31
N SER A 189 10.76 -3.75 8.99
CA SER A 189 11.98 -4.52 8.68
C SER A 189 11.96 -5.12 7.28
N ALA A 190 10.80 -5.28 6.65
CA ALA A 190 10.69 -5.68 5.24
C ALA A 190 11.47 -4.73 4.31
N TRP A 191 11.62 -3.45 4.67
CA TRP A 191 12.46 -2.49 3.93
C TRP A 191 13.96 -2.81 3.95
N LEU A 192 14.45 -3.64 4.87
CA LEU A 192 15.84 -4.13 4.84
C LEU A 192 16.13 -4.95 3.58
N LEU A 193 15.10 -5.54 2.98
CA LEU A 193 15.21 -6.29 1.73
C LEU A 193 15.20 -5.38 0.50
N ARG A 194 14.83 -4.09 0.63
CA ARG A 194 14.75 -3.13 -0.49
C ARG A 194 16.01 -3.12 -1.38
N PRO A 195 17.25 -3.18 -0.85
CA PRO A 195 18.45 -3.20 -1.68
C PRO A 195 18.59 -4.44 -2.56
N LEU A 196 17.89 -5.54 -2.29
CA LEU A 196 17.87 -6.73 -3.15
C LEU A 196 17.14 -6.48 -4.47
N PHE A 197 16.30 -5.44 -4.52
CA PHE A 197 15.50 -5.10 -5.69
C PHE A 197 16.13 -3.92 -6.44
N PRO A 198 16.51 -4.10 -7.72
CA PRO A 198 17.02 -3.02 -8.57
C PRO A 198 15.98 -1.88 -8.69
N VAL A 199 16.46 -0.64 -8.85
CA VAL A 199 15.60 0.56 -8.86
C VAL A 199 15.89 1.36 -10.10
N ASN A 200 14.88 1.51 -10.94
CA ASN A 200 14.95 2.47 -12.03
C ASN A 200 14.57 3.85 -11.48
N ARG A 201 15.41 4.87 -11.72
CA ARG A 201 15.11 6.23 -11.26
C ARG A 201 13.92 6.76 -12.05
N PHE A 202 12.82 7.03 -11.35
CA PHE A 202 11.60 7.60 -11.95
C PHE A 202 11.81 8.93 -12.69
N SER A 203 12.86 9.68 -12.34
CA SER A 203 13.22 10.91 -13.05
C SER A 203 13.67 10.67 -14.48
N HIS A 204 14.27 9.51 -14.79
CA HIS A 204 14.73 9.18 -16.13
C HIS A 204 13.59 9.18 -17.17
N ASN A 205 12.34 9.00 -16.72
CA ASN A 205 11.17 9.02 -17.60
C ASN A 205 10.87 10.41 -18.19
N TYR A 206 11.20 11.49 -17.47
CA TYR A 206 10.83 12.85 -17.87
C TYR A 206 12.04 13.81 -17.97
N THR A 207 13.26 13.32 -17.74
CA THR A 207 14.50 14.08 -17.94
C THR A 207 15.34 13.55 -19.12
N ARG A 208 14.80 12.64 -19.93
CA ARG A 208 15.49 12.10 -21.12
C ARG A 208 15.59 13.19 -22.19
N ALA A 209 16.77 13.33 -22.80
CA ALA A 209 16.99 14.28 -23.90
C ALA A 209 15.99 14.03 -25.05
N GLY A 210 15.36 15.10 -25.55
CA GLY A 210 14.37 15.04 -26.63
C GLY A 210 12.93 14.80 -26.21
N ARG A 211 12.62 14.59 -24.91
CA ARG A 211 11.24 14.46 -24.43
C ARG A 211 10.69 15.82 -24.00
N ASP A 212 9.51 16.19 -24.48
CA ASP A 212 8.83 17.40 -24.01
C ASP A 212 8.40 17.24 -22.54
N PRO A 213 8.88 18.08 -21.62
CA PRO A 213 8.47 18.03 -20.22
C PRO A 213 7.00 18.37 -20.02
N ARG A 214 6.32 19.03 -20.97
CA ARG A 214 4.90 19.40 -20.89
C ARG A 214 3.96 18.37 -21.53
N ALA A 215 4.50 17.39 -22.26
CA ALA A 215 3.70 16.31 -22.81
C ALA A 215 2.89 15.61 -21.70
N LEU A 216 1.66 15.20 -22.04
CA LEU A 216 0.74 14.57 -21.09
C LEU A 216 1.40 13.38 -20.36
N THR A 217 2.13 12.52 -21.08
CA THR A 217 2.86 11.39 -20.50
C THR A 217 3.90 11.84 -19.48
N SER A 218 4.71 12.87 -19.79
CA SER A 218 5.69 13.47 -18.87
C SER A 218 5.04 14.05 -17.61
N VAL A 219 3.89 14.70 -17.73
CA VAL A 219 3.11 15.21 -16.60
C VAL A 219 2.60 14.06 -15.74
N LEU A 220 1.97 13.05 -16.36
CA LEU A 220 1.44 11.87 -15.66
C LEU A 220 2.54 11.10 -14.93
N TYR A 221 3.73 10.96 -15.50
CA TYR A 221 4.89 10.39 -14.82
C TYR A 221 5.21 11.15 -13.52
N ARG A 222 5.27 12.49 -13.56
CA ARG A 222 5.55 13.27 -12.34
C ARG A 222 4.45 13.14 -11.30
N VAL A 223 3.19 13.23 -11.72
CA VAL A 223 2.02 13.06 -10.83
C VAL A 223 2.09 11.69 -10.15
N LYS A 224 2.32 10.63 -10.91
CA LYS A 224 2.44 9.27 -10.39
C LYS A 224 3.61 9.10 -9.41
N LYS A 225 4.76 9.71 -9.71
CA LYS A 225 5.90 9.72 -8.78
C LYS A 225 5.53 10.32 -7.43
N TYR A 226 4.87 11.48 -7.44
CA TYR A 226 4.46 12.14 -6.20
C TYR A 226 3.33 11.41 -5.49
N GLN A 227 2.40 10.78 -6.22
CA GLN A 227 1.39 9.89 -5.65
C GLN A 227 2.06 8.71 -4.91
N TYR A 228 3.10 8.11 -5.50
CA TYR A 228 3.85 7.04 -4.86
C TYR A 228 4.57 7.52 -3.57
N VAL A 229 5.25 8.66 -3.62
CA VAL A 229 5.90 9.25 -2.43
C VAL A 229 4.86 9.54 -1.34
N PHE A 230 3.72 10.10 -1.73
CA PHE A 230 2.61 10.38 -0.83
C PHE A 230 2.08 9.09 -0.18
N TYR A 231 1.79 8.05 -0.97
CA TYR A 231 1.32 6.76 -0.44
C TYR A 231 2.33 6.13 0.51
N LYS A 232 3.63 6.15 0.19
CA LYS A 232 4.68 5.61 1.07
C LYS A 232 4.69 6.31 2.44
N HIS A 233 4.64 7.64 2.48
CA HIS A 233 4.86 8.35 3.75
C HIS A 233 3.58 8.57 4.55
N PHE A 234 2.46 8.80 3.90
CA PHE A 234 1.19 9.05 4.58
C PHE A 234 0.41 7.76 4.81
N LEU A 235 0.20 6.95 3.77
CA LEU A 235 -0.71 5.80 3.83
C LEU A 235 -0.03 4.48 4.16
N LEU A 236 1.30 4.40 4.07
CA LEU A 236 2.08 3.26 4.55
C LEU A 236 2.72 3.58 5.91
N HIS A 237 3.74 4.43 5.97
CA HIS A 237 4.43 4.72 7.23
C HIS A 237 3.57 5.48 8.23
N GLY A 238 2.96 6.58 7.81
CA GLY A 238 2.09 7.38 8.68
C GLY A 238 0.94 6.56 9.25
N LEU A 239 0.24 5.81 8.41
CA LEU A 239 -0.84 4.91 8.85
C LEU A 239 -0.33 3.83 9.81
N ASN A 240 0.80 3.17 9.51
CA ASN A 240 1.34 2.12 10.37
C ASN A 240 1.75 2.64 11.75
N VAL A 241 2.43 3.79 11.78
CA VAL A 241 2.81 4.47 13.03
C VAL A 241 1.55 4.85 13.82
N THR A 242 0.55 5.41 13.15
CA THR A 242 -0.71 5.82 13.80
C THR A 242 -1.43 4.64 14.42
N ALA A 243 -1.52 3.51 13.71
CA ALA A 243 -2.11 2.28 14.21
C ALA A 243 -1.33 1.73 15.41
N ALA A 244 0.01 1.65 15.32
CA ALA A 244 0.86 1.16 16.39
C ALA A 244 0.73 1.99 17.68
N VAL A 245 0.86 3.31 17.56
CA VAL A 245 0.78 4.24 18.69
C VAL A 245 -0.62 4.24 19.29
N SER A 246 -1.67 4.12 18.48
CA SER A 246 -3.05 4.03 19.00
C SER A 246 -3.32 2.72 19.71
N ALA A 247 -2.85 1.59 19.18
CA ALA A 247 -2.96 0.29 19.83
C ALA A 247 -2.17 0.25 21.14
N ALA A 248 -0.97 0.80 21.14
CA ALA A 248 -0.12 0.93 22.32
C ALA A 248 -0.78 1.82 23.39
N ALA A 249 -1.36 2.97 23.02
CA ALA A 249 -2.07 3.86 23.97
C ALA A 249 -3.34 3.22 24.57
N ALA A 250 -4.07 2.43 23.77
CA ALA A 250 -5.28 1.75 24.24
C ALA A 250 -5.00 0.70 25.32
N THR A 251 -3.76 0.19 25.39
CA THR A 251 -3.33 -0.72 26.47
C THR A 251 -2.92 -0.01 27.75
N SER A 252 -2.52 1.27 27.68
CA SER A 252 -1.94 2.00 28.81
C SER A 252 -2.95 2.85 29.58
N ASN A 253 -4.06 3.29 28.97
CA ASN A 253 -5.09 4.13 29.61
C ASN A 253 -6.50 3.63 29.29
N ALA A 254 -7.19 3.03 30.27
CA ALA A 254 -8.57 2.56 30.12
C ALA A 254 -9.63 3.69 30.15
N ALA A 255 -9.27 4.92 30.48
CA ALA A 255 -10.23 5.98 30.80
C ALA A 255 -10.52 6.98 29.66
N THR A 256 -9.67 7.09 28.63
CA THR A 256 -9.85 8.09 27.57
C THR A 256 -9.82 7.41 26.20
N PRO A 257 -10.94 7.35 25.46
CA PRO A 257 -10.92 6.84 24.10
C PRO A 257 -9.95 7.67 23.27
N PRO A 258 -9.16 7.05 22.37
CA PRO A 258 -8.26 7.80 21.51
C PRO A 258 -9.06 8.83 20.71
N SER A 259 -8.57 10.08 20.67
CA SER A 259 -9.17 11.20 19.93
C SER A 259 -9.25 10.96 18.42
N PHE A 260 -8.56 9.94 17.92
CA PHE A 260 -8.67 9.42 16.56
C PHE A 260 -9.19 8.00 16.61
N ASN A 261 -10.29 7.73 15.90
CA ASN A 261 -10.76 6.37 15.68
C ASN A 261 -9.80 5.70 14.68
N PRO A 262 -8.94 4.75 15.09
CA PRO A 262 -8.03 4.11 14.15
C PRO A 262 -8.87 3.41 13.10
N LEU A 263 -8.67 3.83 11.85
CA LEU A 263 -9.39 3.34 10.70
C LEU A 263 -9.19 1.81 10.62
N ARG A 264 -10.29 1.05 10.69
CA ARG A 264 -10.20 -0.41 10.86
C ARG A 264 -10.08 -1.10 9.51
N PRO A 265 -9.32 -2.20 9.40
CA PRO A 265 -9.24 -2.99 8.18
C PRO A 265 -10.60 -3.47 7.65
N ASP A 266 -11.60 -3.60 8.53
CA ASP A 266 -12.94 -4.05 8.16
C ASP A 266 -13.89 -2.91 7.75
N ASP A 267 -13.48 -1.65 7.91
CA ASP A 267 -14.27 -0.50 7.49
C ASP A 267 -14.34 -0.46 5.95
N VAL A 268 -15.54 -0.17 5.43
CA VAL A 268 -15.81 -0.12 3.98
C VAL A 268 -14.84 0.81 3.26
N VAL A 269 -14.52 1.96 3.87
CA VAL A 269 -13.56 2.94 3.35
C VAL A 269 -12.18 2.31 3.18
N PHE A 270 -11.66 1.67 4.23
CA PHE A 270 -10.33 1.05 4.19
C PHE A 270 -10.28 -0.05 3.13
N ARG A 271 -11.32 -0.88 3.08
CA ARG A 271 -11.39 -1.98 2.12
C ARG A 271 -11.46 -1.47 0.68
N THR A 272 -12.20 -0.40 0.44
CA THR A 272 -12.22 0.27 -0.86
C THR A 272 -10.83 0.80 -1.24
N TYR A 273 -10.13 1.44 -0.29
CA TYR A 273 -8.74 1.86 -0.47
C TYR A 273 -7.82 0.67 -0.76
N TRP A 274 -7.91 -0.41 0.02
CA TRP A 274 -7.08 -1.60 -0.12
C TRP A 274 -7.25 -2.28 -1.48
N LEU A 275 -8.50 -2.48 -1.93
CA LEU A 275 -8.82 -3.03 -3.25
C LEU A 275 -8.32 -2.11 -4.36
N GLY A 276 -8.53 -0.80 -4.19
CA GLY A 276 -8.08 0.23 -5.13
C GLY A 276 -6.56 0.26 -5.29
N LEU A 277 -5.83 0.26 -4.17
CA LEU A 277 -4.37 0.22 -4.12
C LEU A 277 -3.84 -1.02 -4.86
N ASN A 278 -4.37 -2.20 -4.52
CA ASN A 278 -4.00 -3.46 -5.15
C ASN A 278 -4.27 -3.43 -6.67
N ALA A 279 -5.46 -2.99 -7.08
CA ALA A 279 -5.82 -2.83 -8.48
C ALA A 279 -4.84 -1.90 -9.21
N ALA A 280 -4.56 -0.72 -8.67
CA ALA A 280 -3.66 0.27 -9.27
C ALA A 280 -2.23 -0.27 -9.48
N TYR A 281 -1.71 -1.04 -8.52
CA TYR A 281 -0.36 -1.61 -8.59
C TYR A 281 -0.18 -2.66 -9.70
N VAL A 282 -1.27 -3.32 -10.12
CA VAL A 282 -1.23 -4.35 -11.17
C VAL A 282 -1.70 -3.82 -12.52
N MET A 283 -2.71 -2.93 -12.52
CA MET A 283 -3.42 -2.56 -13.74
C MET A 283 -2.54 -1.85 -14.76
N GLU A 284 -1.61 -1.02 -14.30
CA GLU A 284 -0.75 -0.25 -15.18
C GLU A 284 0.05 -1.16 -16.12
N PHE A 285 0.74 -2.17 -15.56
CA PHE A 285 1.53 -3.10 -16.36
C PHE A 285 0.68 -4.01 -17.21
N PHE A 286 -0.50 -4.37 -16.71
CA PHE A 286 -1.45 -5.14 -17.50
C PHE A 286 -1.89 -4.36 -18.74
N LEU A 287 -2.33 -3.11 -18.58
CA LEU A 287 -2.77 -2.26 -19.68
C LEU A 287 -1.61 -1.94 -20.65
N GLN A 288 -0.40 -1.67 -20.14
CA GLN A 288 0.79 -1.47 -20.98
C GLN A 288 1.09 -2.71 -21.83
N THR A 289 0.91 -3.91 -21.26
CA THR A 289 1.06 -5.16 -22.00
C THR A 289 0.01 -5.28 -23.11
N LEU A 290 -1.24 -4.87 -22.86
CA LEU A 290 -2.29 -4.87 -23.89
C LEU A 290 -1.98 -3.89 -25.03
N VAL A 291 -1.43 -2.71 -24.72
CA VAL A 291 -0.98 -1.75 -25.75
C VAL A 291 0.14 -2.34 -26.60
N LYS A 292 1.19 -2.88 -25.97
CA LYS A 292 2.32 -3.52 -26.68
C LYS A 292 1.89 -4.70 -27.56
N ARG A 293 0.85 -5.42 -27.16
CA ARG A 293 0.28 -6.54 -27.93
C ARG A 293 -0.77 -6.09 -28.95
N LYS A 294 -1.03 -4.79 -29.07
CA LYS A 294 -2.04 -4.19 -29.95
C LYS A 294 -3.47 -4.68 -29.65
N TYR A 295 -3.76 -4.97 -28.39
CA TYR A 295 -5.10 -5.31 -27.90
C TYR A 295 -5.84 -4.09 -27.34
N ALA A 296 -5.12 -3.02 -27.02
CA ALA A 296 -5.67 -1.72 -26.62
C ALA A 296 -4.86 -0.60 -27.29
N SER A 297 -5.46 0.57 -27.46
CA SER A 297 -4.73 1.78 -27.86
C SER A 297 -4.09 2.46 -26.66
N GLN A 298 -3.01 3.21 -26.90
CA GLN A 298 -2.33 4.03 -25.91
C GLN A 298 -3.28 5.00 -25.20
N SER A 299 -4.12 5.72 -25.96
CA SER A 299 -5.12 6.64 -25.42
C SER A 299 -6.12 5.94 -24.49
N ARG A 300 -6.49 4.69 -24.80
CA ARG A 300 -7.38 3.90 -23.96
C ARG A 300 -6.71 3.53 -22.64
N MET A 301 -5.47 3.04 -22.69
CA MET A 301 -4.70 2.75 -21.47
C MET A 301 -4.59 4.00 -20.59
N LEU A 302 -4.22 5.16 -21.16
CA LEU A 302 -4.06 6.38 -20.39
C LEU A 302 -5.37 6.80 -19.71
N ARG A 303 -6.51 6.75 -20.41
CA ARG A 303 -7.83 7.03 -19.80
C ARG A 303 -8.15 6.08 -18.65
N MET A 304 -7.91 4.78 -18.83
CA MET A 304 -8.16 3.76 -17.80
C MET A 304 -7.24 3.97 -16.58
N ASN A 305 -5.96 4.25 -16.79
CA ASN A 305 -5.01 4.54 -15.70
C ASN A 305 -5.39 5.82 -14.94
N VAL A 306 -5.74 6.90 -15.65
CA VAL A 306 -6.19 8.16 -15.01
C VAL A 306 -7.47 7.93 -14.21
N ALA A 307 -8.45 7.23 -14.78
CA ALA A 307 -9.68 6.89 -14.07
C ALA A 307 -9.36 6.11 -12.78
N LEU A 308 -8.52 5.08 -12.86
CA LEU A 308 -8.13 4.29 -11.70
C LEU A 308 -7.40 5.14 -10.65
N MET A 309 -6.48 6.02 -11.05
CA MET A 309 -5.81 6.95 -10.13
C MET A 309 -6.82 7.85 -9.38
N VAL A 310 -7.80 8.42 -10.09
CA VAL A 310 -8.85 9.26 -9.47
C VAL A 310 -9.71 8.46 -8.50
N ILE A 311 -10.21 7.30 -8.97
CA ILE A 311 -11.09 6.43 -8.18
C ILE A 311 -10.41 5.98 -6.88
N THR A 312 -9.12 5.63 -6.95
CA THR A 312 -8.34 5.13 -5.80
C THR A 312 -7.88 6.25 -4.86
N THR A 313 -7.80 7.49 -5.35
CA THR A 313 -7.46 8.65 -4.52
C THR A 313 -8.58 9.03 -3.56
N ALA A 314 -9.85 8.89 -3.96
CA ALA A 314 -10.99 9.23 -3.10
C ALA A 314 -10.99 8.49 -1.73
N PRO A 315 -10.96 7.14 -1.67
CA PRO A 315 -10.90 6.44 -0.39
C PRO A 315 -9.56 6.68 0.33
N ALA A 316 -8.45 6.89 -0.40
CA ALA A 316 -7.15 7.23 0.20
C ALA A 316 -7.18 8.56 0.97
N VAL A 317 -7.89 9.58 0.49
CA VAL A 317 -8.07 10.86 1.19
C VAL A 317 -8.87 10.67 2.48
N VAL A 318 -9.86 9.77 2.49
CA VAL A 318 -10.60 9.46 3.71
C VAL A 318 -9.73 8.69 4.70
N VAL A 319 -8.91 7.74 4.23
CA VAL A 319 -7.92 7.02 5.06
C VAL A 319 -6.93 8.01 5.69
N LEU A 320 -6.47 9.00 4.92
CA LEU A 320 -5.54 10.04 5.38
C LEU A 320 -6.05 10.81 6.59
N ALA A 321 -7.37 11.05 6.69
CA ALA A 321 -7.94 11.72 7.83
C ALA A 321 -7.80 10.93 9.15
N GLY A 322 -7.56 9.62 9.06
CA GLY A 322 -7.23 8.76 10.20
C GLY A 322 -5.72 8.67 10.49
N VAL A 323 -4.87 9.40 9.78
CA VAL A 323 -3.40 9.35 9.92
C VAL A 323 -2.89 10.50 10.80
N CYS A 324 -1.98 10.19 11.72
CA CYS A 324 -1.21 11.16 12.49
C CYS A 324 -0.33 11.99 11.55
N LEU A 325 -0.75 13.23 11.29
CA LEU A 325 -0.05 14.13 10.37
C LEU A 325 1.42 14.38 10.76
N PRO A 326 1.77 14.61 12.05
CA PRO A 326 3.18 14.71 12.47
C PRO A 326 4.03 13.50 12.07
N ALA A 327 3.51 12.28 12.25
CA ALA A 327 4.21 11.06 11.88
C ALA A 327 4.49 11.00 10.37
N ALA A 328 3.46 11.30 9.57
CA ALA A 328 3.58 11.27 8.11
C ALA A 328 4.54 12.35 7.57
N VAL A 329 4.45 13.57 8.09
CA VAL A 329 5.34 14.68 7.69
C VAL A 329 6.79 14.41 8.08
N VAL A 330 7.04 13.91 9.29
CA VAL A 330 8.39 13.52 9.73
C VAL A 330 8.92 12.37 8.87
N SER A 331 8.11 11.36 8.58
CA SER A 331 8.50 10.27 7.67
C SER A 331 8.88 10.80 6.28
N LEU A 332 8.09 11.73 5.73
CA LEU A 332 8.34 12.36 4.44
C LEU A 332 9.66 13.17 4.46
N ALA A 333 9.83 14.05 5.44
CA ALA A 333 11.03 14.87 5.58
C ALA A 333 12.28 14.00 5.69
N LEU A 334 12.25 12.97 6.54
CA LEU A 334 13.37 12.05 6.74
C LEU A 334 13.69 11.21 5.51
N ASN A 335 12.71 10.94 4.63
CA ASN A 335 12.98 10.30 3.35
C ASN A 335 13.82 11.17 2.40
N PHE A 336 13.72 12.50 2.49
CA PHE A 336 14.56 13.42 1.73
C PHE A 336 15.91 13.69 2.40
N PHE A 337 15.95 13.83 3.74
CA PHE A 337 17.17 14.15 4.47
C PHE A 337 18.02 12.92 4.85
N SER A 338 17.43 11.74 4.90
CA SER A 338 18.07 10.48 5.31
C SER A 338 17.54 9.31 4.48
N PRO A 339 17.75 9.34 3.15
CA PRO A 339 17.22 8.32 2.26
C PRO A 339 17.78 6.94 2.58
N GLY A 340 16.90 5.94 2.57
CA GLY A 340 17.28 4.56 2.80
C GLY A 340 17.48 4.15 4.27
N ARG A 341 17.12 5.01 5.21
CA ARG A 341 17.12 4.70 6.64
C ARG A 341 15.71 4.48 7.17
N GLU A 342 14.95 3.59 6.53
CA GLU A 342 13.51 3.38 6.77
C GLU A 342 13.19 3.03 8.23
N LEU A 343 13.93 2.11 8.86
CA LEU A 343 13.70 1.72 10.27
C LEU A 343 13.93 2.90 11.22
N GLY A 344 15.07 3.60 11.06
CA GLY A 344 15.36 4.78 11.87
C GLY A 344 14.35 5.91 11.63
N ASN A 345 13.93 6.09 10.38
CA ASN A 345 12.95 7.12 10.00
C ASN A 345 11.55 6.83 10.58
N VAL A 346 11.11 5.56 10.56
CA VAL A 346 9.84 5.15 11.18
C VAL A 346 9.91 5.27 12.71
N ALA A 347 11.03 4.93 13.34
CA ALA A 347 11.20 5.12 14.79
C ALA A 347 11.10 6.61 15.18
N LEU A 348 11.75 7.51 14.44
CA LEU A 348 11.64 8.96 14.67
C LEU A 348 10.24 9.50 14.39
N ALA A 349 9.57 9.03 13.34
CA ALA A 349 8.17 9.35 13.07
C ALA A 349 7.24 8.85 14.20
N THR A 350 7.57 7.71 14.82
CA THR A 350 6.86 7.18 15.98
C THR A 350 7.05 8.08 17.20
N CYS A 351 8.27 8.54 17.49
CA CYS A 351 8.50 9.53 18.55
C CYS A 351 7.69 10.80 18.32
N ALA A 352 7.67 11.33 17.08
CA ALA A 352 6.89 12.52 16.74
C ALA A 352 5.38 12.29 16.98
N ALA A 353 4.87 11.11 16.60
CA ALA A 353 3.48 10.74 16.85
C ALA A 353 3.16 10.68 18.36
N MET A 354 4.03 10.05 19.16
CA MET A 354 3.86 9.93 20.61
C MET A 354 3.91 11.31 21.29
N LEU A 355 4.90 12.15 20.95
CA LEU A 355 5.03 13.51 21.48
C LEU A 355 3.83 14.39 21.11
N SER A 356 3.34 14.31 19.86
CA SER A 356 2.17 15.07 19.44
C SER A 356 0.87 14.69 20.17
N ARG A 357 0.85 13.51 20.80
CA ARG A 357 -0.30 13.01 21.58
C ARG A 357 -0.15 13.32 23.07
N GLY A 358 1.08 13.45 23.56
CA GLY A 358 1.38 13.61 24.97
C GLY A 358 1.50 15.05 25.42
N GLY A 359 0.60 15.95 24.98
CA GLY A 359 0.61 17.39 25.31
C GLY A 359 0.36 17.74 26.79
N GLY A 360 1.08 17.11 27.73
CA GLY A 360 1.48 17.69 29.00
C GLY A 360 2.88 18.27 28.83
N SER A 361 3.12 19.45 29.40
CA SER A 361 4.26 20.32 29.11
C SER A 361 5.63 19.62 29.19
N TRP A 362 6.44 19.80 28.16
CA TRP A 362 7.85 19.39 28.13
C TRP A 362 8.73 20.33 28.99
N TRP A 363 8.16 21.46 29.42
CA TRP A 363 8.74 22.44 30.33
C TRP A 363 8.00 22.35 31.65
N GLY A 364 8.76 22.21 32.74
CA GLY A 364 8.25 21.90 34.07
C GLY A 364 7.10 22.79 34.51
N ASP A 365 6.11 22.15 35.09
CA ASP A 365 5.30 22.65 36.22
C ASP A 365 4.59 21.40 36.80
N ASP A 366 5.38 20.57 37.48
CA ASP A 366 4.81 19.67 38.49
C ASP A 366 4.39 20.56 39.66
N ASP A 367 3.07 20.69 39.84
CA ASP A 367 2.43 20.71 41.17
C ASP A 367 0.89 20.87 41.13
N ARG A 368 0.25 20.83 39.95
CA ARG A 368 -1.22 20.70 39.89
C ARG A 368 -1.60 19.42 39.15
N GLY A 369 -2.04 18.43 39.94
CA GLY A 369 -2.49 17.09 39.54
C GLY A 369 -3.69 17.07 38.59
N GLY A 370 -3.52 17.63 37.39
CA GLY A 370 -4.38 17.39 36.24
C GLY A 370 -3.85 16.17 35.50
N ALA A 371 -4.72 15.17 35.30
CA ALA A 371 -4.46 13.94 34.57
C ALA A 371 -4.15 14.18 33.07
N GLY A 372 -3.02 14.83 32.77
CA GLY A 372 -2.48 14.97 31.43
C GLY A 372 -1.86 13.63 30.99
N GLY A 373 -2.61 12.85 30.22
CA GLY A 373 -2.20 11.56 29.67
C GLY A 373 -1.06 11.67 28.64
N GLY A 374 0.14 11.99 29.10
CA GLY A 374 1.37 11.95 28.32
C GLY A 374 1.90 10.53 28.14
N TRP A 375 2.68 10.30 27.08
CA TRP A 375 3.49 9.09 26.98
C TRP A 375 4.64 9.16 27.99
N ASP A 376 4.96 8.05 28.66
CA ASP A 376 6.15 7.97 29.52
C ASP A 376 7.40 8.36 28.73
N ALA A 377 8.10 9.39 29.21
CA ALA A 377 9.32 9.91 28.61
C ALA A 377 10.38 8.81 28.39
N ARG A 378 10.40 7.77 29.23
CA ARG A 378 11.28 6.60 29.07
C ARG A 378 10.93 5.77 27.83
N VAL A 379 9.64 5.61 27.50
CA VAL A 379 9.21 4.89 26.31
C VAL A 379 9.58 5.70 25.06
N VAL A 380 9.33 7.01 25.07
CA VAL A 380 9.72 7.91 23.95
C VAL A 380 11.24 7.94 23.78
N ALA A 381 11.99 8.08 24.87
CA ALA A 381 13.46 8.04 24.86
C ALA A 381 13.96 6.67 24.38
N GLY A 382 13.33 5.57 24.80
CA GLY A 382 13.66 4.22 24.34
C GLY A 382 13.50 4.08 22.82
N VAL A 383 12.35 4.49 22.27
CA VAL A 383 12.12 4.48 20.81
C VAL A 383 13.12 5.38 20.08
N PHE A 384 13.43 6.56 20.63
CA PHE A 384 14.41 7.49 20.06
C PHE A 384 15.82 6.92 20.05
N VAL A 385 16.31 6.43 21.20
CA VAL A 385 17.65 5.85 21.37
C VAL A 385 17.82 4.64 20.46
N CYS A 386 16.84 3.73 20.41
CA CYS A 386 16.84 2.60 19.49
C CYS A 386 16.77 3.03 18.01
N GLY A 387 16.02 4.11 17.72
CA GLY A 387 15.81 4.65 16.38
C GLY A 387 17.03 5.33 15.76
N VAL A 388 17.80 6.08 16.55
CA VAL A 388 18.92 6.90 16.05
C VAL A 388 20.20 6.08 15.86
N GLY A 389 20.53 5.18 16.79
CA GLY A 389 21.77 4.40 16.75
C GLY A 389 21.57 2.98 16.21
N PRO A 390 21.00 2.06 17.01
CA PRO A 390 20.91 0.65 16.68
C PRO A 390 20.24 0.34 15.34
N PHE A 391 19.07 0.94 15.04
CA PHE A 391 18.38 0.66 13.78
C PHE A 391 19.17 1.15 12.56
N ARG A 392 19.82 2.32 12.64
CA ARG A 392 20.69 2.79 11.56
C ARG A 392 21.88 1.87 11.34
N TRP A 393 22.44 1.32 12.42
CA TRP A 393 23.51 0.32 12.33
C TRP A 393 23.02 -0.98 11.67
N ILE A 394 21.85 -1.50 12.07
CA ILE A 394 21.23 -2.70 11.47
C ILE A 394 21.02 -2.48 9.96
N GLU A 395 20.50 -1.32 9.56
CA GLU A 395 20.29 -0.99 8.14
C GLU A 395 21.61 -0.92 7.36
N ALA A 396 22.63 -0.26 7.92
CA ALA A 396 23.95 -0.20 7.31
C ALA A 396 24.58 -1.59 7.16
N PHE A 397 24.48 -2.43 8.19
CA PHE A 397 24.95 -3.81 8.18
C PHE A 397 24.23 -4.65 7.10
N ALA A 398 22.89 -4.61 7.07
CA ALA A 398 22.10 -5.34 6.09
C ALA A 398 22.45 -4.92 4.66
N ARG A 399 22.58 -3.62 4.40
CA ARG A 399 23.02 -3.08 3.10
C ARG A 399 24.41 -3.55 2.72
N GLY A 400 25.37 -3.53 3.65
CA GLY A 400 26.72 -4.02 3.42
C GLY A 400 26.75 -5.50 3.05
N ARG A 401 25.97 -6.34 3.74
CA ARG A 401 25.84 -7.77 3.43
C ARG A 401 25.22 -8.01 2.06
N ILE A 402 24.14 -7.29 1.73
CA ILE A 402 23.48 -7.41 0.42
C ILE A 402 24.43 -6.98 -0.72
N ALA A 403 25.16 -5.88 -0.53
CA ALA A 403 26.15 -5.42 -1.51
C ALA A 403 27.25 -6.47 -1.73
N ALA A 404 27.76 -7.08 -0.65
CA ALA A 404 28.76 -8.14 -0.75
C ALA A 404 28.22 -9.40 -1.47
N LEU A 405 26.97 -9.79 -1.22
CA LEU A 405 26.33 -10.91 -1.92
C LEU A 405 26.17 -10.64 -3.42
N ARG A 406 25.75 -9.42 -3.79
CA ARG A 406 25.64 -9.02 -5.20
C ARG A 406 27.00 -9.00 -5.91
N ALA A 407 28.03 -8.46 -5.26
CA ALA A 407 29.38 -8.47 -5.80
C ALA A 407 29.92 -9.91 -6.04
N ARG A 408 29.53 -10.86 -5.19
CA ARG A 408 29.87 -12.28 -5.37
C ARG A 408 29.09 -12.93 -6.52
N ALA A 409 27.80 -12.59 -6.67
CA ALA A 409 26.97 -13.10 -7.76
C ALA A 409 27.46 -12.60 -9.12
N ALA A 410 27.81 -11.31 -9.23
CA ALA A 410 28.33 -10.69 -10.45
C ALA A 410 29.69 -11.22 -10.90
N LYS A 411 30.46 -11.89 -10.03
CA LYS A 411 31.71 -12.57 -10.39
C LYS A 411 31.52 -13.98 -10.95
N LYS A 412 30.31 -14.54 -10.82
CA LYS A 412 29.95 -15.89 -11.29
C LYS A 412 29.23 -15.88 -12.64
N GLU A 413 28.74 -14.72 -13.06
CA GLU A 413 28.27 -14.45 -14.42
C GLU A 413 29.44 -13.96 -15.27
#